data_AF-W2SSX3-F1
#
_entry.id   AF-W2SSX3-F1
#
_cell.length_a   1.000
_cell.length_b   1.000
_cell.length_c   1.000
_cell.angle_alpha   90.00
_cell.angle_beta   90.00
_cell.angle_gamma   90.00
#
_symmetry.space_group_name_H-M   'P 1'
#
loop_
_entity.id
_entity.type
_entity.pdbx_description
1 polymer ?
#
loop_
_entity_poly.entity_id
_entity_poly.type
_entity_poly.pdbx_seq_one_letter_code
_entity_poly.pdbx_strand_id
1 'polypeptide(L)'
;PSLQSILYPLKRHRPNFDVRRTILTIFRDRVLSKVLQQVDERIPSLEPMLFTVLLETDSFTEETKNFASLAHRVMGTKETRKQEPLVRVRSRTLPNKPTKKVTWGDLRKSATFSI
;
A
#
# COMPACT_ATOMS: atom_id res chain seq x y z
N PRO A 1 28.50 22.54 21.85
CA PRO A 1 28.50 22.83 20.39
C PRO A 1 27.13 22.60 19.76
N SER A 2 26.57 23.63 19.09
CA SER A 2 25.29 23.51 18.40
C SER A 2 25.49 22.93 16.99
N LEU A 3 24.51 22.20 16.47
CA LEU A 3 24.56 21.65 15.10
C LEU A 3 24.79 22.74 14.04
N GLN A 4 24.29 23.96 14.29
CA GLN A 4 24.56 25.13 13.45
C GLN A 4 26.06 25.51 13.42
N SER A 5 26.75 25.44 14.57
CA SER A 5 28.19 25.73 14.64
C SER A 5 29.05 24.70 13.89
N ILE A 6 28.62 23.43 13.88
CA ILE A 6 29.32 22.34 13.18
C ILE A 6 29.13 22.45 11.66
N LEU A 7 27.93 22.83 11.20
CA LEU A 7 27.60 22.95 9.78
C LEU A 7 28.00 24.28 9.16
N TYR A 8 28.44 25.26 9.95
CA TYR A 8 28.75 26.61 9.48
C TYR A 8 29.77 26.64 8.32
N PRO A 9 30.91 25.92 8.37
CA PRO A 9 31.86 25.90 7.24
C PRO A 9 31.24 25.32 5.96
N LEU A 10 30.39 24.29 6.09
CA LEU A 10 29.73 23.63 4.96
C LEU A 10 28.68 24.54 4.31
N LYS A 11 27.86 25.22 5.13
CA LYS A 11 26.89 26.20 4.64
C LYS A 11 27.58 27.41 4.00
N ARG A 12 28.73 27.84 4.52
CA ARG A 12 29.51 28.96 3.97
C ARG A 12 30.05 28.65 2.57
N HIS A 13 30.52 27.42 2.33
CA HIS A 13 31.01 27.02 1.01
C HIS A 13 29.90 26.58 0.05
N ARG A 14 28.78 26.07 0.57
CA ARG A 14 27.63 25.61 -0.20
C ARG A 14 26.34 26.08 0.47
N PRO A 15 25.79 27.24 0.06
CA PRO A 15 24.59 27.80 0.70
C PRO A 15 23.35 26.91 0.53
N ASN A 16 23.31 26.11 -0.54
CA ASN A 16 22.22 25.17 -0.84
C ASN A 16 22.43 23.80 -0.19
N PHE A 17 23.41 23.65 0.70
CA PHE A 17 23.69 22.37 1.35
C PHE A 17 22.62 22.05 2.39
N ASP A 18 21.87 20.99 2.10
CA ASP A 18 20.91 20.42 3.03
C ASP A 18 21.37 19.03 3.50
N VAL A 19 21.67 18.95 4.80
CA VAL A 19 22.10 17.72 5.46
C VAL A 19 20.99 16.67 5.41
N ARG A 20 19.73 17.07 5.61
CA ARG A 20 18.59 16.15 5.62
C ARG A 20 18.46 15.49 4.26
N ARG A 21 18.44 16.30 3.19
CA ARG A 21 18.39 15.81 1.82
C ARG A 21 19.56 14.88 1.51
N THR A 22 20.77 15.28 1.88
CA THR A 22 21.99 14.47 1.66
C THR A 22 21.91 13.11 2.34
N ILE A 23 21.50 13.06 3.60
CA ILE A 23 21.35 11.81 4.35
C ILE A 23 20.30 10.91 3.69
N LEU A 24 19.15 11.47 3.32
CA LEU A 24 18.07 10.72 2.68
C LEU A 24 18.48 10.18 1.31
N THR A 25 19.20 10.96 0.50
CA THR A 25 19.74 10.50 -0.78
C THR A 25 20.72 9.34 -0.60
N ILE A 26 21.66 9.45 0.35
CA ILE A 26 22.61 8.37 0.62
C ILE A 26 21.89 7.12 1.12
N PHE A 27 20.93 7.27 2.03
CA PHE A 27 20.14 6.17 2.56
C PHE A 27 19.34 5.45 1.46
N ARG A 28 18.69 6.23 0.58
CA ARG A 28 18.00 5.71 -0.60
C ARG A 28 18.94 4.87 -1.47
N ASP A 29 20.05 5.44 -1.91
CA ASP A 29 20.92 4.83 -2.92
C ASP A 29 21.71 3.63 -2.38
N ARG A 30 22.17 3.72 -1.13
CA ARG A 30 23.06 2.70 -0.54
C ARG A 30 22.32 1.60 0.21
N VAL A 31 21.17 1.91 0.79
CA VAL A 31 20.43 0.97 1.65
C VAL A 31 19.14 0.54 0.99
N LEU A 32 18.20 1.47 0.79
CA LEU A 32 16.85 1.09 0.34
C LEU A 32 16.85 0.45 -1.04
N SER A 33 17.61 0.98 -2.00
CA SER A 33 17.72 0.40 -3.35
C SER A 33 18.23 -1.04 -3.33
N LYS A 34 19.08 -1.43 -2.38
CA LYS A 34 19.59 -2.80 -2.24
C LYS A 34 18.62 -3.70 -1.49
N VAL A 35 18.09 -3.23 -0.37
CA VAL A 35 17.19 -4.01 0.48
C VAL A 35 15.87 -4.30 -0.22
N LEU A 36 15.33 -3.33 -0.96
CA LEU A 36 14.04 -3.46 -1.65
C LEU A 36 14.14 -4.10 -3.04
N GLN A 37 15.35 -4.41 -3.51
CA GLN A 37 15.57 -4.98 -4.84
C GLN A 37 14.92 -6.35 -5.01
N GLN A 38 14.94 -7.17 -3.96
CA GLN A 38 14.42 -8.54 -3.95
C GLN A 38 13.04 -8.67 -3.28
N VAL A 39 12.44 -7.56 -2.87
CA VAL A 39 11.13 -7.56 -2.23
C VAL A 39 10.05 -7.56 -3.31
N ASP A 40 9.31 -8.67 -3.40
CA ASP A 40 8.19 -8.85 -4.31
C ASP A 40 6.82 -8.73 -3.61
N GLU A 41 6.80 -8.70 -2.28
CA GLU A 41 5.58 -8.52 -1.48
C GLU A 41 5.35 -7.07 -1.08
N ARG A 42 4.07 -6.69 -0.91
CA ARG A 42 3.71 -5.36 -0.40
C ARG A 42 4.06 -5.24 1.08
N ILE A 43 4.71 -4.14 1.45
CA ILE A 43 5.04 -3.81 2.85
C ILE A 43 4.41 -2.46 3.23
N PRO A 44 3.14 -2.43 3.71
CA PRO A 44 2.40 -1.19 3.99
C PRO A 44 3.06 -0.30 5.05
N SER A 45 3.78 -0.88 6.00
CA SER A 45 4.45 -0.11 7.06
C SER A 45 5.60 0.76 6.54
N LEU A 46 6.18 0.42 5.38
CA LEU A 46 7.24 1.20 4.74
C LEU A 46 6.69 2.34 3.87
N GLU A 47 5.40 2.34 3.55
CA GLU A 47 4.77 3.31 2.65
C GLU A 47 5.05 4.78 3.06
N PRO A 48 4.85 5.21 4.33
CA PRO A 48 5.14 6.58 4.74
C PRO A 48 6.62 6.97 4.62
N MET A 49 7.51 6.01 4.91
CA MET A 49 8.96 6.21 4.79
C MET A 49 9.36 6.37 3.32
N LEU A 50 8.88 5.49 2.44
CA LEU A 50 9.18 5.53 1.01
C LEU A 50 8.65 6.81 0.37
N PHE A 51 7.45 7.25 0.74
CA PHE A 51 6.91 8.54 0.30
C PHE A 51 7.79 9.71 0.72
N THR A 52 8.21 9.74 1.99
CA THR A 52 9.07 10.82 2.50
C THR A 52 10.40 10.85 1.75
N VAL A 53 11.02 9.68 1.54
CA VAL A 53 12.28 9.57 0.81
C VAL A 53 12.12 9.99 -0.65
N LEU A 54 11.05 9.57 -1.34
CA LEU A 54 10.79 9.98 -2.73
C LEU A 54 10.60 11.49 -2.85
N LEU A 55 9.83 12.10 -1.95
CA LEU A 55 9.55 13.53 -1.94
C LEU A 55 10.81 14.37 -1.68
N GLU A 56 11.59 13.98 -0.68
CA GLU A 56 12.76 14.76 -0.23
C GLU A 56 13.97 14.58 -1.17
N THR A 57 14.05 13.43 -1.84
CA THR A 57 15.15 13.11 -2.76
C THR A 57 14.81 13.36 -4.23
N ASP A 58 13.72 14.07 -4.51
CA ASP A 58 13.25 14.33 -5.86
C ASP A 58 14.36 15.01 -6.68
N SER A 59 14.85 14.27 -7.67
CA SER A 59 15.99 14.62 -8.51
C SER A 59 15.84 13.89 -9.83
N PHE A 60 16.11 14.58 -10.94
CA PHE A 60 15.93 14.07 -12.30
C PHE A 60 17.00 13.05 -12.74
N THR A 61 17.57 12.29 -11.80
CA THR A 61 18.58 11.26 -12.10
C THR A 61 17.91 9.91 -12.38
N GLU A 62 18.57 9.07 -13.18
CA GLU A 62 18.10 7.72 -13.51
C GLU A 62 17.99 6.82 -12.26
N GLU A 63 18.85 7.02 -11.26
CA GLU A 63 18.81 6.30 -9.98
C GLU A 63 17.51 6.55 -9.21
N THR A 64 17.01 7.79 -9.23
CA THR A 64 15.73 8.15 -8.60
C THR A 64 14.56 7.50 -9.32
N LYS A 65 14.59 7.40 -10.66
CA LYS A 65 13.56 6.70 -11.44
C LYS A 65 13.54 5.20 -11.14
N ASN A 66 14.72 4.58 -11.06
CA ASN A 66 14.85 3.17 -10.69
C ASN A 66 14.31 2.93 -9.28
N PHE A 67 14.67 3.78 -8.31
CA PHE A 67 14.15 3.70 -6.96
C PHE A 67 12.64 3.92 -6.88
N ALA A 68 12.08 4.87 -7.63
CA ALA A 68 10.64 5.09 -7.70
C ALA A 68 9.90 3.83 -8.19
N SER A 69 10.44 3.14 -9.20
CA SER A 69 9.87 1.88 -9.68
C SER A 69 9.85 0.79 -8.60
N LEU A 70 10.92 0.66 -7.82
CA LEU A 70 11.02 -0.27 -6.69
C LEU A 70 10.05 0.09 -5.58
N ALA A 71 9.98 1.38 -5.22
CA ALA A 71 9.07 1.86 -4.19
C ALA A 71 7.61 1.64 -4.58
N HIS A 72 7.23 1.92 -5.83
CA HIS A 72 5.87 1.66 -6.31
C HIS A 72 5.49 0.17 -6.29
N ARG A 73 6.46 -0.73 -6.53
CA ARG A 73 6.26 -2.18 -6.37
C ARG A 73 5.98 -2.53 -4.91
N VAL A 74 6.83 -2.09 -3.99
CA VAL A 74 6.71 -2.39 -2.54
C VAL A 74 5.47 -1.75 -1.92
N MET A 75 5.03 -0.59 -2.41
CA MET A 75 3.80 0.07 -1.96
C MET A 75 2.54 -0.55 -2.58
N GLY A 76 2.66 -1.35 -3.65
CA GLY A 76 1.52 -1.96 -4.34
C GLY A 76 0.68 -0.96 -5.15
N THR A 77 1.20 0.23 -5.46
CA THR A 77 0.46 1.28 -6.19
C THR A 77 0.23 0.93 -7.67
N LYS A 78 0.86 -0.13 -8.18
CA LYS A 78 0.71 -0.63 -9.56
C LYS A 78 0.16 -2.06 -9.65
N GLU A 79 -0.45 -2.60 -8.59
CA GLU A 79 -1.02 -3.96 -8.67
C GLU A 79 -2.28 -4.01 -9.55
N THR A 80 -2.08 -4.57 -10.75
CA THR A 80 -3.05 -5.36 -11.50
C THR A 80 -3.42 -6.58 -10.64
N ARG A 81 -4.28 -6.40 -9.64
CA ARG A 81 -4.77 -7.55 -8.86
C ARG A 81 -5.59 -8.46 -9.77
N LYS A 82 -5.09 -9.69 -10.00
CA LYS A 82 -5.98 -10.85 -10.13
C LYS A 82 -6.80 -10.87 -8.85
N GLN A 83 -8.07 -10.48 -8.94
CA GLN A 83 -9.01 -10.60 -7.84
C GLN A 83 -9.08 -12.08 -7.47
N GLU A 84 -8.46 -12.47 -6.37
CA GLU A 84 -8.89 -13.69 -5.70
C GLU A 84 -10.36 -13.46 -5.28
N PRO A 85 -11.28 -14.36 -5.65
CA PRO A 85 -12.68 -14.16 -5.32
C PRO A 85 -12.80 -14.16 -3.79
N LEU A 86 -13.13 -13.01 -3.23
CA LEU A 86 -13.57 -12.85 -1.85
C LEU A 86 -14.78 -13.77 -1.64
N VAL A 87 -14.53 -15.01 -1.21
CA VAL A 87 -15.58 -15.86 -0.67
C VAL A 87 -16.04 -15.18 0.60
N ARG A 88 -17.14 -14.42 0.51
CA ARG A 88 -17.83 -13.83 1.66
C ARG A 88 -18.29 -14.98 2.56
N VAL A 89 -17.43 -15.37 3.50
CA VAL A 89 -17.81 -16.26 4.60
C VAL A 89 -18.73 -15.45 5.50
N ARG A 90 -20.04 -15.58 5.29
CA ARG A 90 -21.03 -15.07 6.24
C ARG A 90 -20.88 -15.87 7.52
N SER A 91 -20.58 -15.18 8.62
CA SER A 91 -20.58 -15.76 9.96
C SER A 91 -21.91 -16.47 10.19
N ARG A 92 -21.88 -17.80 10.32
CA ARG A 92 -23.04 -18.60 10.68
C ARG A 92 -23.34 -18.35 12.15
N THR A 93 -24.26 -17.44 12.44
CA THR A 93 -24.67 -17.11 13.81
C THR A 93 -25.63 -18.13 14.44
N LEU A 94 -25.85 -19.28 13.80
CA LEU A 94 -26.74 -20.32 14.33
C LEU A 94 -26.10 -21.72 14.17
N PRO A 95 -26.09 -22.55 15.24
CA PRO A 95 -25.61 -23.91 15.18
C PRO A 95 -26.48 -24.74 14.22
N ASN A 96 -25.84 -25.65 13.48
CA ASN A 96 -26.41 -26.56 12.48
C ASN A 96 -27.82 -27.05 12.86
N LYS A 97 -28.87 -26.36 12.39
CA LYS A 97 -30.23 -26.92 12.32
C LYS A 97 -30.45 -27.41 10.89
N PRO A 98 -30.96 -28.63 10.68
CA PRO A 98 -31.30 -29.10 9.35
C PRO A 98 -32.34 -28.18 8.73
N THR A 99 -32.07 -27.72 7.52
CA THR A 99 -32.95 -26.85 6.73
C THR A 99 -34.28 -27.58 6.49
N LYS A 100 -35.34 -27.16 7.19
CA LYS A 100 -36.71 -27.56 6.82
C LYS A 100 -37.00 -26.96 5.43
N LYS A 101 -37.09 -27.82 4.41
CA LYS A 101 -37.58 -27.43 3.09
C LYS A 101 -39.05 -27.04 3.23
N VAL A 102 -39.35 -25.77 3.00
CA VAL A 102 -40.73 -25.27 2.87
C VAL A 102 -41.15 -25.52 1.42
N THR A 103 -42.00 -26.52 1.22
CA THR A 103 -42.69 -26.73 -0.05
C THR A 103 -43.95 -25.87 -0.05
N TRP A 104 -43.99 -24.86 -0.91
CA TRP A 104 -45.23 -24.17 -1.24
C TRP A 104 -46.07 -25.14 -2.09
N GLY A 105 -47.01 -25.84 -1.45
CA GLY A 105 -48.02 -26.60 -2.17
C GLY A 105 -48.91 -25.63 -2.91
N ASP A 106 -48.81 -25.62 -4.24
CA ASP A 106 -49.74 -24.93 -5.12
C ASP A 106 -51.09 -25.66 -5.07
N LEU A 107 -51.86 -25.39 -4.01
CA LEU A 107 -53.28 -25.71 -4.02
C LEU A 107 -53.98 -24.56 -4.74
N ARG A 108 -54.23 -24.76 -6.04
CA ARG A 108 -55.25 -24.04 -6.79
C ARG A 108 -56.60 -24.19 -6.06
N LYS A 109 -56.85 -23.32 -5.09
CA LYS A 109 -58.19 -23.05 -4.57
C LYS A 109 -58.85 -22.16 -5.62
N SER A 110 -59.54 -22.79 -6.57
CA SER A 110 -60.40 -22.09 -7.52
C SER A 110 -61.45 -21.31 -6.73
N ALA A 111 -61.39 -19.98 -6.81
CA ALA A 111 -62.43 -19.11 -6.32
C ALA A 111 -63.61 -19.16 -7.32
N THR A 112 -64.67 -19.88 -6.97
CA THR A 112 -65.97 -19.76 -7.64
C THR A 112 -66.70 -18.54 -7.10
N PHE A 113 -66.97 -17.57 -7.98
CA PHE A 113 -67.93 -16.50 -7.73
C PHE A 113 -69.34 -17.01 -8.11
N SER A 114 -70.32 -16.77 -7.24
CA SER A 114 -71.74 -16.97 -7.54
C SER A 114 -72.38 -15.63 -7.88
N ILE A 115 -73.34 -15.65 -8.83
CA ILE A 115 -74.10 -14.52 -9.39
C ILE A 115 -74.96 -13.82 -8.36
#